data_AF-A0A5K1FX50-F1
#
_entry.id   AF-A0A5K1FX50-F1
#
_cell.length_a   1.000
_cell.length_b   1.000
_cell.length_c   1.000
_cell.angle_alpha   90.00
_cell.angle_beta   90.00
_cell.angle_gamma   90.00
#
_symmetry.space_group_name_H-M   'P 1'
#
loop_
_entity.id
_entity.type
_entity.pdbx_description
1 polymer ?
#
loop_
_entity_poly.entity_id
_entity_poly.type
_entity_poly.pdbx_seq_one_letter_code
_entity_poly.pdbx_strand_id
1 'polypeptide(L)' 'VLEDFPSVQMPFDWLVQLVPPLKTRLFSIASSPSLHPNQVHLTVAVVSWSTPLKRKRHGLCSSWLAGLNP' A
#
# COMPACT_ATOMS: atom_id res chain seq x y z
N VAL A 1 3.80 13.93 -10.66
CA VAL A 1 2.74 14.72 -11.33
C VAL A 1 2.72 16.13 -10.78
N LEU A 2 2.12 16.41 -9.61
CA LEU A 2 2.09 17.79 -9.09
C LEU A 2 3.49 18.38 -8.87
N GLU A 3 4.44 17.57 -8.40
CA GLU A 3 5.87 17.97 -8.32
C GLU A 3 6.54 18.23 -9.69
N ASP A 4 6.08 17.58 -10.76
CA ASP A 4 6.65 17.74 -12.11
C ASP A 4 6.13 19.00 -12.81
N PHE A 5 4.97 19.52 -12.38
CA PHE A 5 4.27 20.65 -12.99
C PHE A 5 3.93 21.71 -11.93
N PRO A 6 4.92 22.49 -11.46
CA PRO A 6 4.76 23.41 -10.33
C PRO A 6 3.80 24.58 -10.60
N SER A 7 3.46 24.86 -11.87
CA SER A 7 2.45 25.86 -12.23
C SER A 7 1.03 25.41 -11.92
N VAL A 8 0.79 24.11 -11.70
CA VAL A 8 -0.53 23.57 -11.40
C VAL A 8 -0.90 23.90 -9.95
N GLN A 9 -1.89 24.77 -9.79
CA GLN A 9 -2.52 25.08 -8.52
C GLN A 9 -3.79 24.23 -8.36
N MET A 10 -3.66 23.02 -7.81
CA MET A 10 -4.79 22.10 -7.64
C MET A 10 -5.51 22.36 -6.30
N PRO A 11 -6.80 22.77 -6.30
CA PRO A 11 -7.60 22.82 -5.08
C PRO A 11 -7.71 21.44 -4.42
N PHE A 12 -7.65 21.40 -3.09
CA PHE A 12 -7.65 20.13 -2.35
C PHE A 12 -8.97 19.36 -2.48
N ASP A 13 -10.09 20.07 -2.49
CA ASP A 13 -11.43 19.51 -2.66
C ASP A 13 -11.57 18.76 -3.99
N TRP A 14 -10.96 19.27 -5.07
CA TRP A 14 -10.94 18.60 -6.36
C TRP A 14 -10.11 17.31 -6.31
N LEU A 15 -8.95 17.35 -5.64
CA LEU A 15 -8.11 16.17 -5.50
C LEU A 15 -8.86 15.03 -4.78
N VAL A 16 -9.58 15.35 -3.71
CA VAL A 16 -10.38 14.36 -2.97
C VAL A 16 -11.51 13.78 -3.82
N GLN A 17 -12.15 14.59 -4.66
CA GLN A 17 -13.22 14.12 -5.56
C GLN A 17 -12.71 13.24 -6.71
N LEU A 18 -11.48 13.48 -7.17
CA LEU A 18 -10.90 12.79 -8.33
C LEU A 18 -10.16 11.50 -7.96
N VAL A 19 -9.56 11.43 -6.77
CA VAL A 19 -8.77 10.27 -6.35
C VAL A 19 -9.70 9.10 -6.00
N PRO A 20 -9.48 7.89 -6.57
CA PRO A 20 -10.29 6.75 -6.25
C PRO A 20 -10.08 6.29 -4.79
N PRO A 21 -11.10 5.71 -4.15
CA PRO A 21 -10.96 5.17 -2.80
C PRO A 21 -9.94 4.04 -2.76
N LEU A 22 -9.25 3.92 -1.62
CA LEU A 22 -8.28 2.86 -1.40
C LEU A 22 -8.97 1.50 -1.34
N LYS A 23 -8.47 0.53 -2.11
CA LYS A 23 -9.00 -0.84 -2.14
C LYS A 23 -8.33 -1.73 -1.10
N THR A 24 -9.06 -2.73 -0.62
CA THR A 24 -8.51 -3.79 0.25
C THR A 24 -7.50 -4.65 -0.50
N ARG A 25 -6.54 -5.22 0.24
CA ARG A 25 -5.55 -6.16 -0.31
C ARG A 25 -5.82 -7.57 0.23
N LEU A 26 -6.03 -8.50 -0.70
CA LEU A 26 -6.21 -9.92 -0.39
C LEU A 26 -4.86 -10.63 -0.37
N PHE A 27 -4.75 -11.59 0.54
CA PHE A 27 -3.61 -12.49 0.72
C PHE A 27 -4.11 -13.91 0.98
N SER A 28 -3.28 -14.90 0.64
CA SER A 28 -3.52 -16.29 1.03
C SER A 28 -3.17 -16.49 2.50
N ILE A 29 -4.01 -17.25 3.21
CA ILE A 29 -3.74 -17.66 4.59
C ILE A 29 -2.56 -18.63 4.59
N ALA A 30 -1.55 -18.35 5.42
CA ALA A 30 -0.32 -19.14 5.55
C ALA A 30 -0.30 -20.04 6.80
N SER A 31 -1.43 -20.15 7.52
CA SER A 31 -1.61 -21.01 8.69
C SER A 31 -2.58 -22.17 8.43
N SER A 32 -2.42 -23.27 9.18
CA SER A 32 -3.41 -24.35 9.25
C SER A 32 -4.43 -24.07 10.37
N PRO A 33 -5.75 -24.10 10.10
CA PRO A 33 -6.76 -23.85 11.13
C PRO A 33 -6.78 -24.95 12.21
N SER A 34 -6.35 -26.17 11.88
CA SER A 34 -6.27 -27.26 12.87
C SER A 34 -5.13 -27.07 13.89
N LEU A 35 -4.04 -26.40 13.48
CA LEU A 35 -2.90 -26.11 14.36
C LEU A 35 -2.99 -24.71 15.00
N HIS A 36 -3.65 -23.77 14.33
CA HIS A 36 -3.74 -22.37 14.74
C HIS A 36 -5.20 -21.87 14.65
N PRO A 37 -6.13 -22.37 15.50
CA PRO A 37 -7.56 -22.10 15.35
C PRO A 37 -7.97 -20.64 15.54
N ASN A 38 -7.21 -19.87 16.34
CA ASN A 38 -7.49 -18.45 16.64
C ASN A 38 -6.47 -17.49 16.01
N GLN A 39 -5.71 -17.94 15.00
CA GLN A 39 -4.69 -17.12 14.36
C GLN A 39 -4.69 -17.28 12.84
N VAL A 40 -4.50 -16.16 12.15
CA VAL A 40 -4.26 -16.12 10.70
C VAL A 40 -2.83 -15.67 10.47
N HIS A 41 -2.03 -16.48 9.80
CA HIS A 41 -0.68 -16.11 9.42
C HIS A 41 -0.67 -15.59 7.99
N LEU A 42 0.17 -14.59 7.72
CA LEU A 42 0.38 -14.03 6.40
C LEU A 42 1.86 -14.11 6.04
N THR A 43 2.14 -14.55 4.81
CA THR A 43 3.48 -14.47 4.21
C THR A 43 3.46 -13.41 3.12
N VAL A 44 4.07 -12.25 3.40
CA VAL A 44 3.98 -11.07 2.53
C VAL A 44 5.37 -10.59 2.14
N ALA A 45 5.62 -10.48 0.84
CA ALA A 45 6.80 -9.78 0.34
C ALA A 45 6.58 -8.26 0.41
N VAL A 46 7.56 -7.52 0.93
CA VAL A 46 7.50 -6.06 0.98
C VAL A 46 7.69 -5.51 -0.42
N VAL A 47 6.65 -4.85 -0.96
CA VAL A 47 6.71 -4.26 -2.30
C VAL A 47 7.43 -2.92 -2.22
N SER A 48 8.62 -2.84 -2.83
CA SER A 48 9.43 -1.63 -2.91
C SER A 48 10.18 -1.62 -4.24
N TRP A 49 10.07 -0.55 -5.02
CA TRP A 49 10.68 -0.47 -6.34
C TRP A 49 11.05 0.96 -6.73
N SER A 50 11.91 1.09 -7.74
CA SER A 50 12.24 2.36 -8.36
C SER A 50 11.50 2.49 -9.69
N THR A 51 10.91 3.66 -9.93
CA THR A 51 10.27 3.98 -11.21
C THR A 51 11.31 4.39 -12.24
N PRO A 52 10.98 4.39 -13.55
CA PRO A 52 11.88 4.91 -14.59
C PRO A 52 12.32 6.36 -14.35
N LEU A 53 11.50 7.15 -13.66
CA LEU A 53 11.82 8.52 -13.22
C LEU A 53 12.69 8.58 -11.95
N LYS A 54 13.34 7.47 -11.57
CA LYS A 54 14.20 7.32 -10.38
C LYS A 54 13.53 7.65 -9.04
N ARG A 55 12.19 7.66 -8.99
CA ARG A 55 11.43 7.82 -7.74
C ARG A 55 11.20 6.47 -7.09
N LYS A 56 11.48 6.36 -5.79
CA LYS A 56 11.12 5.17 -4.99
C LYS A 56 9.63 5.14 -4.73
N ARG A 57 9.04 3.95 -4.85
CA ARG A 57 7.63 3.66 -4.55
C ARG A 57 7.55 2.43 -3.66
N HIS A 58 6.53 2.43 -2.81
CA HIS A 58 6.28 1.38 -1.83
C HIS A 58 4.83 0.91 -1.95
N GLY A 59 4.60 -0.38 -1.74
CA GLY A 59 3.27 -0.95 -1.67
C GLY A 59 2.61 -0.56 -0.36
N LEU A 60 1.41 0.02 -0.43
CA LEU A 60 0.70 0.57 0.74
C LEU A 60 0.54 -0.47 1.85
N CYS A 61 -0.13 -1.60 1.55
CA CYS A 61 -0.44 -2.61 2.56
C CYS A 61 0.80 -3.38 3.03
N SER A 62 1.71 -3.76 2.13
CA SER A 62 2.90 -4.53 2.49
C SER A 62 3.88 -3.73 3.36
N SER A 63 4.05 -2.44 3.08
CA SER A 63 4.90 -1.56 3.89
C SER A 63 4.26 -1.22 5.23
N TRP A 64 2.93 -1.06 5.27
CA TRP A 64 2.21 -0.92 6.53
C TRP A 64 2.37 -2.15 7.44
N LEU A 65 2.17 -3.36 6.90
CA LEU A 65 2.35 -4.61 7.64
C LEU A 65 3.79 -4.76 8.18
N ALA A 66 4.79 -4.38 7.40
CA ALA A 66 6.20 -4.47 7.80
C ALA A 66 6.60 -3.48 8.92
N GLY A 67 5.80 -2.43 9.14
CA GLY A 67 6.04 -1.44 10.19
C GLY A 67 5.26 -1.70 11.49
N LEU A 68 4.48 -2.77 11.57
CA LEU A 68 3.76 -3.13 12.80
C LEU A 68 4.74 -3.61 13.88
N ASN A 69 4.52 -3.15 15.10
CA ASN A 69 5.20 -3.71 16.27
C ASN A 69 4.40 -4.93 16.77
N PRO A 70 5.08 -6.08 16.99
CA PRO A 70 4.44 -7.30 17.46
C PRO A 70 3.94 -7.21 18.91
#